data_AF-A0A081L6A8-F1
#
_entry.id   AF-A0A081L6A8-F1
#
_cell.length_a   1.000
_cell.length_b   1.000
_cell.length_c   1.000
_cell.angle_alpha   90.00
_cell.angle_beta   90.00
_cell.angle_gamma   90.00
#
_symmetry.space_group_name_H-M   'P 1'
#
loop_
_entity.id
_entity.type
_entity.pdbx_description
1 polymer ?
#
loop_
_entity_poly.entity_id
_entity_poly.type
_entity_poly.pdbx_seq_one_letter_code
_entity_poly.pdbx_strand_id
1 'polypeptide(L)' 'MRKIYNYMNREQKQHAIKLLHADIEELKKEQSQEEEKGYSGVIKAAIEETIERYKKDIEFLENDLKK' A
#
# COMPACT_ATOMS: atom_id res chain seq x y z
N MET A 1 6.92 9.96 0.00
CA MET A 1 7.72 8.72 -0.07
C MET A 1 8.52 8.57 1.21
N ARG A 2 8.52 7.38 1.83
CA ARG A 2 9.06 7.19 3.19
C ARG A 2 10.59 7.11 3.18
N LYS A 3 11.25 7.92 4.01
CA LYS A 3 12.73 7.94 4.13
C LYS A 3 13.33 6.59 4.53
N ILE A 4 12.56 5.73 5.20
CA ILE A 4 13.00 4.43 5.70
C ILE A 4 13.45 3.48 4.57
N TYR A 5 12.84 3.60 3.38
CA TYR A 5 13.14 2.72 2.25
C TYR A 5 14.57 2.86 1.72
N ASN A 6 15.19 4.04 1.90
CA ASN A 6 16.57 4.28 1.49
C ASN A 6 17.59 3.47 2.31
N TYR A 7 17.18 2.99 3.50
CA TYR A 7 18.05 2.22 4.40
C TYR A 7 17.80 0.72 4.32
N MET A 8 16.85 0.28 3.47
CA MET A 8 16.56 -1.14 3.28
C MET A 8 17.53 -1.77 2.28
N ASN A 9 17.96 -2.99 2.57
CA ASN A 9 18.66 -3.83 1.62
C ASN A 9 17.69 -4.42 0.57
N ARG A 10 18.24 -5.10 -0.45
CA ARG A 10 17.46 -5.66 -1.57
C ARG A 10 16.35 -6.62 -1.09
N GLU A 11 16.65 -7.54 -0.18
CA GLU A 11 15.68 -8.51 0.34
C GLU A 11 14.57 -7.84 1.14
N GLN A 12 14.93 -6.87 1.98
CA GLN A 12 13.98 -6.08 2.77
C GLN A 12 13.03 -5.29 1.87
N LYS A 13 13.53 -4.70 0.77
CA LYS A 13 12.69 -4.01 -0.23
C LYS A 13 11.73 -4.96 -0.92
N GLN A 14 12.20 -6.14 -1.34
CA GLN A 14 11.34 -7.17 -1.94
C GLN A 14 10.27 -7.67 -0.96
N HIS A 15 10.63 -7.85 0.32
CA HIS A 15 9.68 -8.23 1.35
C HIS A 15 8.66 -7.13 1.60
N ALA A 16 9.09 -5.87 1.67
CA ALA A 16 8.21 -4.71 1.82
C ALA A 16 7.20 -4.61 0.66
N ILE A 17 7.63 -4.83 -0.59
CA ILE A 17 6.72 -4.86 -1.75
C ILE A 17 5.65 -5.95 -1.58
N LYS A 18 6.04 -7.16 -1.15
CA LYS A 18 5.08 -8.25 -0.91
C LYS A 18 4.06 -7.90 0.18
N LEU A 19 4.50 -7.30 1.28
CA LEU A 19 3.61 -6.86 2.35
C LEU A 19 2.65 -5.76 1.87
N LEU A 20 3.15 -4.76 1.13
CA LEU A 20 2.31 -3.70 0.57
C LEU A 20 1.25 -4.25 -0.40
N HIS A 21 1.58 -5.26 -1.20
CA HIS A 21 0.59 -5.93 -2.03
C HIS A 21 -0.48 -6.66 -1.21
N ALA A 22 -0.08 -7.38 -0.15
CA ALA A 22 -1.03 -8.04 0.74
C ALA A 22 -1.98 -7.03 1.40
N ASP A 23 -1.44 -5.93 1.94
CA ASP A 23 -2.22 -4.85 2.55
C ASP A 23 -3.20 -4.22 1.55
N ILE A 24 -2.79 -4.00 0.29
CA ILE A 24 -3.68 -3.48 -0.76
C ILE A 24 -4.86 -4.43 -1.01
N GLU A 25 -4.61 -5.74 -1.07
CA GLU A 25 -5.68 -6.71 -1.31
C GLU A 25 -6.64 -6.80 -0.12
N GLU A 26 -6.14 -6.71 1.11
CA GLU A 26 -6.98 -6.60 2.30
C GLU A 26 -7.84 -5.33 2.28
N LEU A 27 -7.25 -4.17 1.93
CA LEU A 27 -7.96 -2.91 1.83
C LEU A 27 -9.01 -2.90 0.71
N LYS A 28 -8.75 -3.55 -0.44
CA LYS A 28 -9.75 -3.70 -1.50
C LYS A 28 -10.91 -4.60 -1.08
N LYS A 29 -10.61 -5.67 -0.33
CA LYS A 29 -11.65 -6.54 0.24
C LYS A 29 -12.49 -5.76 1.25
N GLU A 30 -11.85 -4.96 2.10
CA GLU A 30 -12.53 -4.05 3.02
C GLU A 30 -13.41 -3.06 2.26
N GLN A 31 -12.90 -2.49 1.17
CA GLN A 31 -13.62 -1.58 0.28
C GLN A 31 -14.89 -2.21 -0.31
N SER A 32 -14.83 -3.49 -0.69
CA SER A 32 -16.00 -4.22 -1.21
C SER A 32 -17.10 -4.44 -0.16
N GLN A 33 -16.78 -4.35 1.13
CA GLN A 33 -17.71 -4.54 2.25
C GLN A 33 -18.19 -3.21 2.84
N GLU A 34 -17.80 -2.06 2.29
CA GLU A 34 -18.07 -0.75 2.89
C GLU A 34 -19.57 -0.43 3.00
N GLU A 35 -20.39 -0.87 2.03
CA GLU A 35 -21.84 -0.67 2.07
C GLU A 35 -22.49 -1.50 3.19
N GLU A 36 -22.05 -2.75 3.35
CA GLU A 36 -22.51 -3.64 4.41
C GLU A 36 -22.08 -3.14 5.80
N LYS A 37 -20.87 -2.60 5.91
CA LYS A 37 -20.31 -2.05 7.16
C LYS A 37 -20.78 -0.62 7.46
N GLY A 38 -21.51 0.02 6.56
CA GLY A 38 -22.02 1.39 6.73
C GLY A 38 -20.92 2.44 6.85
N TYR A 39 -19.80 2.27 6.14
CA TYR A 39 -18.67 3.19 6.23
C TYR A 39 -19.03 4.58 5.72
N SER A 40 -18.71 5.59 6.54
CA SER A 40 -18.84 6.99 6.14
C SER A 40 -17.93 7.31 4.96
N GLY A 41 -18.30 8.31 4.15
CA GLY A 41 -17.48 8.72 3.00
C GLY A 41 -16.04 9.09 3.37
N VAL A 42 -15.80 9.54 4.60
CA VAL A 42 -14.45 9.82 5.11
C VAL A 42 -13.60 8.55 5.21
N ILE A 43 -14.20 7.45 5.68
CA ILE A 43 -13.50 6.16 5.80
C ILE A 43 -13.17 5.61 4.41
N LYS A 44 -14.14 5.68 3.48
CA LYS A 44 -13.96 5.25 2.08
C LYS A 44 -12.78 5.99 1.42
N ALA A 45 -12.77 7.32 1.57
CA ALA A 45 -11.70 8.17 1.04
C ALA A 45 -10.34 7.85 1.68
N ALA A 46 -10.30 7.56 2.98
CA ALA A 46 -9.05 7.18 3.67
C ALA A 46 -8.50 5.83 3.21
N ILE A 47 -9.38 4.86 2.92
CA ILE A 47 -8.99 3.56 2.35
C ILE A 47 -8.40 3.76 0.95
N GLU A 48 -9.09 4.53 0.10
CA GLU A 48 -8.63 4.83 -1.27
C GLU A 48 -7.29 5.58 -1.28
N GLU A 49 -7.14 6.61 -0.45
CA GLU A 49 -5.88 7.35 -0.30
C GLU A 49 -4.73 6.44 0.16
N THR A 50 -5.02 5.51 1.07
CA THR A 50 -4.03 4.55 1.57
C THR A 50 -3.58 3.58 0.47
N ILE A 51 -4.51 3.06 -0.34
CA ILE A 51 -4.20 2.21 -1.48
C ILE A 51 -3.30 2.96 -2.48
N GLU A 52 -3.65 4.19 -2.85
CA GLU A 52 -2.85 4.99 -3.79
C GLU A 52 -1.45 5.30 -3.24
N ARG A 53 -1.34 5.55 -1.94
CA ARG A 53 -0.03 5.72 -1.28
C ARG A 53 0.80 4.45 -1.36
N TYR A 54 0.22 3.28 -1.10
CA TYR A 54 0.94 2.00 -1.17
C TYR A 54 1.39 1.68 -2.59
N LYS A 55 0.59 1.99 -3.62
CA LYS A 55 1.02 1.86 -5.03
C LYS A 55 2.26 2.71 -5.33
N LYS A 56 2.29 3.97 -4.88
CA LYS A 56 3.45 4.86 -5.04
C LYS A 56 4.69 4.35 -4.30
N ASP A 57 4.49 3.81 -3.10
CA ASP A 57 5.59 3.21 -2.32
C ASP A 57 6.15 1.95 -3.02
N ILE A 58 5.29 1.10 -3.61
CA ILE A 58 5.70 -0.04 -4.44
C ILE A 58 6.50 0.43 -5.67
N GLU A 59 5.96 1.38 -6.44
CA GLU A 59 6.62 1.89 -7.65
C GLU A 59 8.03 2.42 -7.33
N PHE A 60 8.17 3.14 -6.22
CA PHE A 60 9.48 3.60 -5.78
C PHE A 60 10.43 2.44 -5.48
N LEU A 61 9.99 1.47 -4.67
CA LEU A 61 10.81 0.32 -4.28
C LEU A 61 11.23 -0.52 -5.48
N GLU A 62 10.33 -0.73 -6.45
CA GLU A 62 10.63 -1.44 -7.70
C GLU A 62 11.66 -0.69 -8.56
N ASN A 63 11.53 0.63 -8.68
CA ASN A 63 12.49 1.45 -9.41
C ASN A 63 13.86 1.48 -8.73
N ASP A 64 13.90 1.49 -7.40
CA ASP A 64 15.13 1.46 -6.64
C ASP A 64 15.83 0.08 -6.71
N LEU A 65 15.07 -1.01 -6.83
CA LEU A 65 15.61 -2.36 -7.04
C LEU A 65 16.20 -2.60 -8.45
N LYS A 66 15.83 -1.77 -9.42
CA LYS A 66 16.33 -1.80 -10.81
C LYS A 66 17.62 -0.98 -10.97
N LYS A 67 17.94 -0.09 -10.04
CA LYS A 67 19.19 0.67 -10.00
C LYS A 67 20.34 -0.20 -9.47
#